data_AF-A0A842QL80-F1
#
_entry.id   AF-A0A842QL80-F1
#
_cell.length_a   1.000
_cell.length_b   1.000
_cell.length_c   1.000
_cell.angle_alpha   90.00
_cell.angle_beta   90.00
_cell.angle_gamma   90.00
#
_symmetry.space_group_name_H-M   'P 1'
#
loop_
_entity.id
_entity.type
_entity.pdbx_description
1 polymer ?
#
loop_
_entity_poly.entity_id
_entity_poly.type
_entity_poly.pdbx_seq_one_letter_code
_entity_poly.pdbx_strand_id
1 'polypeptide(L)'
;MNANYLFLVDSGSALVPAETDDLAGTTTEELVKKSRNTELSLFMREPAIQELAYRRNPAVIDICNSLIRRRDFDSWFVVVRALAHLSTPSAKDALLAMGSTCGPSRLRILVNFLGRLVGESDSELFCKLIQGIAKPNSIDVSGWTKAAFHSLLEVHRTHGTRLVWNSSRKMSPFVSSFVTKTGKKRPAVSEPGTHKPLEERKKVFI
;
A
#
# COMPACT_ATOMS: atom_id res chain seq x y z
N MET A 1 4.18 8.41 -29.48
CA MET A 1 4.30 8.80 -28.06
C MET A 1 3.29 7.97 -27.27
N ASN A 2 3.76 6.97 -26.50
CA ASN A 2 2.89 6.07 -25.76
C ASN A 2 2.49 6.74 -24.42
N ALA A 3 1.23 7.11 -24.29
CA ALA A 3 0.69 7.62 -23.03
C ALA A 3 0.67 6.51 -21.98
N ASN A 4 1.32 6.73 -20.83
CA ASN A 4 1.31 5.82 -19.70
C ASN A 4 0.06 6.09 -18.83
N TYR A 5 -0.79 5.08 -18.71
CA TYR A 5 -2.06 5.17 -17.95
C TYR A 5 -1.93 4.44 -16.61
N LEU A 6 -2.29 5.12 -15.51
CA LEU A 6 -2.33 4.55 -14.17
C LEU A 6 -3.75 4.16 -13.78
N PHE A 7 -4.02 2.87 -13.64
CA PHE A 7 -5.33 2.34 -13.26
C PHE A 7 -5.42 2.15 -11.75
N LEU A 8 -6.22 2.94 -11.03
CA LEU A 8 -6.40 2.69 -9.60
C LEU A 8 -7.18 1.38 -9.40
N VAL A 9 -6.56 0.38 -8.76
CA VAL A 9 -7.18 -0.94 -8.48
C VAL A 9 -7.10 -1.17 -6.98
N ASP A 10 -8.26 -1.07 -6.34
CA ASP A 10 -8.46 -1.30 -4.92
C ASP A 10 -8.55 -2.81 -4.61
N SER A 11 -7.93 -3.27 -3.52
CA SER A 11 -8.06 -4.61 -2.93
C SER A 11 -8.71 -4.50 -1.55
N GLY A 12 -9.91 -5.07 -1.43
CA GLY A 12 -10.86 -4.76 -0.38
C GLY A 12 -10.47 -5.40 0.95
N SER A 13 -10.60 -4.61 2.01
CA SER A 13 -10.52 -5.04 3.39
C SER A 13 -11.70 -5.96 3.73
N ALA A 14 -11.40 -7.18 4.14
CA ALA A 14 -12.33 -8.02 4.87
C ALA A 14 -12.39 -7.51 6.32
N LEU A 15 -13.55 -7.01 6.71
CA LEU A 15 -13.91 -6.81 8.11
C LEU A 15 -14.10 -8.19 8.73
N VAL A 16 -13.20 -8.57 9.65
CA VAL A 16 -13.39 -9.75 10.50
C VAL A 16 -14.22 -9.31 11.71
N PRO A 17 -15.32 -10.01 12.05
CA PRO A 17 -16.12 -9.67 13.22
C PRO A 17 -15.35 -9.97 14.50
N ALA A 18 -15.58 -9.14 15.51
CA ALA A 18 -15.14 -9.39 16.87
C ALA A 18 -15.92 -10.59 17.44
N GLU A 19 -15.27 -11.75 17.52
CA GLU A 19 -15.73 -12.87 18.33
C GLU A 19 -14.89 -12.96 19.61
N THR A 20 -15.64 -13.17 20.67
CA THR A 20 -15.28 -13.23 22.09
C THR A 20 -14.52 -14.50 22.46
N ASP A 21 -13.55 -14.32 23.35
CA ASP A 21 -13.14 -15.16 24.49
C ASP A 21 -12.90 -16.69 24.32
N ASP A 22 -11.96 -17.20 25.13
CA ASP A 22 -11.62 -18.61 25.38
C ASP A 22 -10.64 -19.34 24.42
N LEU A 23 -9.41 -18.83 24.26
CA LEU A 23 -8.27 -19.71 23.95
C LEU A 23 -7.04 -19.27 24.73
N ALA A 24 -6.49 -20.19 25.54
CA ALA A 24 -5.24 -20.02 26.29
C ALA A 24 -4.19 -19.28 25.44
N GLY A 25 -3.97 -18.00 25.75
CA GLY A 25 -3.17 -17.12 24.91
C GLY A 25 -1.74 -17.64 24.83
N THR A 26 -1.30 -18.01 23.63
CA THR A 26 0.12 -18.34 23.38
C THR A 26 0.98 -17.21 23.92
N THR A 27 1.92 -17.56 24.79
CA THR A 27 2.73 -16.55 25.46
C THR A 27 3.62 -15.84 24.44
N THR A 28 3.96 -14.58 24.72
CA THR A 28 4.85 -13.81 23.85
C THR A 28 6.20 -14.52 23.65
N GLU A 29 6.68 -15.23 24.67
CA GLU A 29 7.92 -16.00 24.63
C GLU A 29 7.86 -17.18 23.65
N GLU A 30 6.76 -17.93 23.66
CA GLU A 30 6.53 -19.04 22.73
C GLU A 30 6.45 -18.54 21.28
N LEU A 31 5.79 -17.41 21.05
CA LEU A 31 5.73 -16.78 19.72
C LEU A 31 7.12 -16.33 19.25
N VAL A 32 7.93 -15.76 20.13
CA VAL A 32 9.32 -15.38 19.82
C VAL A 32 10.17 -16.61 19.53
N LYS A 33 10.05 -17.68 20.32
CA LYS A 33 10.75 -18.95 20.09
C LYS A 33 10.37 -19.56 18.73
N LYS A 34 9.07 -19.64 18.43
CA LYS A 34 8.55 -20.17 17.17
C LYS A 34 8.99 -19.34 15.96
N SER A 35 8.89 -18.02 16.05
CA SER A 35 9.27 -17.11 14.96
C SER A 35 10.77 -17.12 14.67
N ARG A 36 11.63 -17.41 15.65
CA ARG A 36 13.09 -17.53 15.48
C ARG A 36 13.57 -18.92 15.06
N ASN A 37 12.74 -19.95 15.18
CA ASN A 37 13.15 -21.32 14.83
C ASN A 37 13.41 -21.45 13.32
N THR A 38 14.68 -21.59 12.93
CA THR A 38 15.12 -21.72 11.54
C THR A 38 14.88 -23.09 10.93
N GLU A 39 14.61 -24.11 11.75
CA GLU A 39 14.27 -25.46 11.29
C GLU A 39 12.83 -25.52 10.74
N LEU A 40 11.97 -24.59 11.18
CA LEU A 40 10.61 -24.45 10.66
C LEU A 40 10.60 -23.68 9.33
N SER A 41 9.71 -24.11 8.44
CA SER A 41 9.44 -23.37 7.20
C SER A 41 8.89 -21.97 7.51
N LEU A 42 9.14 -21.01 6.61
CA LEU A 42 8.67 -19.64 6.79
C LEU A 42 7.14 -19.58 6.95
N PHE A 43 6.42 -20.41 6.20
CA PHE A 43 4.97 -20.54 6.30
C PHE A 43 4.48 -20.85 7.72
N MET A 44 5.19 -21.74 8.44
CA MET A 44 4.83 -22.09 9.83
C MET A 44 5.22 -21.01 10.83
N ARG A 45 6.19 -20.15 10.48
CA ARG A 45 6.69 -19.05 11.33
C ARG A 45 5.90 -17.76 11.13
N GLU A 46 5.41 -17.50 9.92
CA GLU A 46 4.73 -16.26 9.54
C GLU A 46 3.59 -15.88 10.49
N PRO A 47 2.66 -16.78 10.88
CA PRO A 47 1.58 -16.40 11.80
C PRO A 47 2.09 -15.88 13.14
N ALA A 48 3.15 -16.48 13.69
CA ALA A 48 3.75 -16.01 14.94
C ALA A 48 4.44 -14.65 14.77
N ILE A 49 5.06 -14.40 13.62
CA ILE A 49 5.67 -13.10 13.31
C ILE A 49 4.60 -12.01 13.17
N GLN A 50 3.50 -12.30 12.47
CA GLN A 50 2.40 -11.34 12.30
C GLN A 50 1.70 -11.06 13.63
N GLU A 51 1.48 -12.08 14.46
CA GLU A 51 0.90 -11.90 15.79
C GLU A 51 1.80 -11.05 16.70
N LEU A 52 3.12 -11.29 16.70
CA LEU A 52 4.08 -10.44 17.42
C LEU A 52 4.06 -8.99 16.91
N ALA A 53 3.92 -8.80 15.60
CA ALA A 53 3.82 -7.46 15.00
C ALA A 53 2.54 -6.75 15.41
N TYR A 54 1.41 -7.47 15.45
CA TYR A 54 0.13 -6.96 15.93
C TYR A 54 0.20 -6.55 17.41
N ARG A 55 0.87 -7.35 18.25
CA ARG A 55 1.19 -7.04 19.65
C ARG A 55 2.24 -5.94 19.82
N ARG A 56 2.74 -5.38 18.72
CA ARG A 56 3.80 -4.36 18.67
C ARG A 56 5.09 -4.76 19.40
N ASN A 57 5.43 -6.05 19.37
CA ASN A 57 6.61 -6.55 20.05
C ASN A 57 7.89 -6.09 19.32
N PRO A 58 8.88 -5.47 20.02
CA PRO A 58 10.09 -4.95 19.38
C PRO A 58 10.99 -6.04 18.78
N ALA A 59 10.91 -7.29 19.25
CA ALA A 59 11.69 -8.41 18.70
C ALA A 59 11.38 -8.71 17.22
N VAL A 60 10.24 -8.22 16.71
CA VAL A 60 9.88 -8.32 15.29
C VAL A 60 10.91 -7.62 14.42
N ILE A 61 11.50 -6.51 14.86
CA ILE A 61 12.53 -5.80 14.09
C ILE A 61 13.76 -6.70 13.87
N ASP A 62 14.23 -7.36 14.92
CA ASP A 62 15.38 -8.28 14.84
C ASP A 62 15.08 -9.49 13.94
N ILE A 63 13.87 -10.04 14.06
CA ILE A 63 13.41 -11.14 13.22
C ILE A 63 13.38 -10.68 11.75
N CYS A 64 12.81 -9.50 11.47
CA CYS A 64 12.76 -8.93 10.14
C CYS A 64 14.16 -8.68 9.54
N ASN A 65 15.09 -8.17 10.36
CA ASN A 65 16.49 -7.97 9.97
C ASN A 65 17.21 -9.29 9.63
N SER A 66 16.83 -10.40 10.27
CA SER A 66 17.36 -11.72 9.90
C SER A 66 16.77 -12.23 8.59
N LEU A 67 15.47 -12.03 8.37
CA LEU A 67 14.75 -12.51 7.18
C LEU A 67 15.13 -11.77 5.91
N ILE A 68 15.32 -10.44 5.99
CA ILE A 68 15.64 -9.63 4.82
C ILE A 68 16.99 -10.01 4.18
N ARG A 69 17.91 -10.58 4.96
CA ARG A 69 19.22 -11.06 4.47
C ARG A 69 19.12 -12.27 3.53
N ARG A 70 18.00 -13.01 3.56
CA ARG A 70 17.81 -14.24 2.76
C ARG A 70 17.52 -13.97 1.28
N ARG A 71 17.23 -12.72 0.91
CA ARG A 71 17.00 -12.21 -0.46
C ARG A 71 15.86 -12.87 -1.26
N ASP A 72 15.14 -13.85 -0.70
CA ASP A 72 13.96 -14.45 -1.31
C ASP A 72 12.72 -13.54 -1.19
N PHE A 73 11.75 -13.75 -2.09
CA PHE A 73 10.55 -12.93 -2.16
C PHE A 73 9.61 -13.16 -0.97
N ASP A 74 9.47 -14.41 -0.50
CA ASP A 74 8.55 -14.76 0.58
C ASP A 74 9.01 -14.13 1.90
N SER A 75 10.29 -14.27 2.25
CA SER A 75 10.89 -13.63 3.42
C SER A 75 10.76 -12.11 3.33
N TRP A 76 11.02 -11.52 2.16
CA TRP A 76 10.83 -10.09 1.93
C TRP A 76 9.38 -9.65 2.16
N PHE A 77 8.40 -10.40 1.64
CA PHE A 77 6.99 -10.05 1.77
C PHE A 77 6.48 -10.18 3.20
N VAL A 78 6.90 -11.22 3.93
CA VAL A 78 6.61 -11.39 5.36
C VAL A 78 7.16 -10.21 6.17
N VAL A 79 8.39 -9.77 5.88
CA VAL A 79 9.01 -8.59 6.50
C VAL A 79 8.17 -7.34 6.25
N VAL A 80 7.81 -7.08 4.99
CA VAL A 80 7.00 -5.89 4.65
C VAL A 80 5.67 -5.90 5.40
N ARG A 81 4.96 -7.04 5.43
CA ARG A 81 3.70 -7.17 6.16
C ARG A 81 3.88 -6.95 7.66
N ALA A 82 4.88 -7.58 8.27
CA ALA A 82 5.12 -7.49 9.70
C ALA A 82 5.50 -6.06 10.12
N LEU A 83 6.42 -5.41 9.40
CA LEU A 83 6.78 -4.02 9.65
C LEU A 83 5.59 -3.08 9.45
N ALA A 84 4.74 -3.35 8.45
CA ALA A 84 3.55 -2.55 8.22
C ALA A 84 2.55 -2.68 9.39
N HIS A 85 2.36 -3.88 9.94
CA HIS A 85 1.49 -4.09 11.12
C HIS A 85 2.08 -3.48 12.39
N LEU A 86 3.41 -3.54 12.55
CA LEU A 86 4.11 -2.98 13.70
C LEU A 86 3.86 -1.47 13.81
N SER A 87 3.79 -0.75 12.67
CA SER A 87 3.40 0.67 12.58
C SER A 87 4.20 1.61 13.51
N THR A 88 5.42 1.24 13.88
CA THR A 88 6.32 2.10 14.66
C THR A 88 7.16 2.99 13.74
N PRO A 89 7.70 4.12 14.23
CA PRO A 89 8.60 4.97 13.45
C PRO A 89 9.79 4.19 12.87
N SER A 90 10.43 3.34 13.69
CA SER A 90 11.55 2.50 13.24
C SER A 90 11.14 1.49 12.14
N ALA A 91 9.92 0.94 12.20
CA ALA A 91 9.42 0.05 11.15
C ALA A 91 9.16 0.81 9.85
N LYS A 92 8.62 2.03 9.94
CA LYS A 92 8.41 2.91 8.78
C LYS A 92 9.74 3.29 8.12
N ASP A 93 10.73 3.68 8.91
CA ASP A 93 12.07 4.03 8.40
C ASP A 93 12.74 2.83 7.72
N ALA A 94 12.59 1.63 8.29
CA ALA A 94 13.06 0.40 7.67
C ALA A 94 12.36 0.14 6.32
N LEU A 95 11.03 0.30 6.25
CA LEU A 95 10.28 0.17 5.00
C LEU A 95 10.72 1.19 3.95
N LEU A 96 10.97 2.45 4.34
CA LEU A 96 11.48 3.49 3.42
C LEU A 96 12.87 3.13 2.89
N ALA A 97 13.77 2.69 3.77
CA ALA A 97 15.12 2.24 3.38
C ALA A 97 15.08 1.02 2.43
N MET A 98 14.16 0.08 2.65
CA MET A 98 13.93 -1.04 1.74
C MET A 98 13.54 -0.57 0.35
N GLY A 99 12.75 0.50 0.23
CA GLY A 99 12.28 1.05 -1.04
C GLY A 99 13.43 1.43 -1.98
N SER A 100 14.50 2.00 -1.44
CA SER A 100 15.70 2.39 -2.21
C SER A 100 16.46 1.23 -2.84
N THR A 101 16.25 0.00 -2.34
CA THR A 101 16.96 -1.22 -2.81
C THR A 101 16.07 -2.15 -3.61
N CYS A 102 14.76 -1.86 -3.70
CA CYS A 102 13.79 -2.72 -4.36
C CYS A 102 13.70 -2.44 -5.86
N GLY A 103 13.60 -3.50 -6.67
CA GLY A 103 13.21 -3.36 -8.07
C GLY A 103 11.75 -2.91 -8.24
N PRO A 104 11.34 -2.46 -9.45
CA PRO A 104 10.04 -1.82 -9.67
C PRO A 104 8.82 -2.64 -9.22
N SER A 105 8.84 -3.96 -9.40
CA SER A 105 7.74 -4.85 -9.02
C SER A 105 7.54 -4.93 -7.50
N ARG A 106 8.64 -5.03 -6.73
CA ARG A 106 8.61 -5.05 -5.27
C ARG A 106 8.28 -3.67 -4.70
N LEU A 107 8.82 -2.63 -5.33
CA LEU A 107 8.59 -1.23 -4.95
C LEU A 107 7.10 -0.89 -4.99
N ARG A 108 6.35 -1.38 -6.00
CA ARG A 108 4.91 -1.18 -6.08
C ARG A 108 4.14 -1.75 -4.90
N ILE A 109 4.48 -2.96 -4.46
CA ILE A 109 3.87 -3.60 -3.29
C ILE A 109 4.20 -2.79 -2.03
N LEU A 110 5.48 -2.43 -1.88
CA LEU A 110 5.97 -1.66 -0.74
C LEU A 110 5.29 -0.29 -0.62
N VAL A 111 5.16 0.44 -1.72
CA VAL A 111 4.48 1.75 -1.79
C VAL A 111 3.03 1.64 -1.34
N ASN A 112 2.34 0.52 -1.62
CA ASN A 112 0.98 0.32 -1.12
C ASN A 112 0.91 0.21 0.41
N PHE A 113 1.86 -0.49 1.03
CA PHE A 113 1.95 -0.56 2.50
C PHE A 113 2.37 0.79 3.11
N LEU A 114 3.41 1.41 2.56
CA LEU A 114 3.90 2.72 3.01
C LEU A 114 2.84 3.81 2.88
N GLY A 115 2.01 3.78 1.83
CA GLY A 115 0.94 4.74 1.64
C GLY A 115 -0.03 4.82 2.83
N ARG A 116 -0.15 3.75 3.63
CA ARG A 116 -1.00 3.70 4.83
C ARG A 116 -0.31 4.20 6.10
N LEU A 117 1.00 4.42 6.06
CA LEU A 117 1.83 4.74 7.24
C LEU A 117 2.53 6.10 7.14
N VAL A 118 2.77 6.57 5.92
CA VAL A 118 3.54 7.80 5.65
C VAL A 118 2.82 9.03 6.20
N GLY A 119 3.59 9.85 6.92
CA GLY A 119 3.19 11.17 7.40
C GLY A 119 3.73 12.29 6.51
N GLU A 120 3.44 13.54 6.89
CA GLU A 120 3.92 14.72 6.14
C GLU A 120 5.45 14.82 6.11
N SER A 121 6.13 14.37 7.18
CA SER A 121 7.59 14.33 7.29
C SER A 121 8.27 13.44 6.25
N ASP A 122 7.57 12.44 5.71
CA ASP A 122 8.16 11.44 4.81
C ASP A 122 7.76 11.66 3.35
N SER A 123 7.07 12.76 3.07
CA SER A 123 6.50 13.11 1.76
C SER A 123 7.54 13.11 0.63
N GLU A 124 8.71 13.70 0.85
CA GLU A 124 9.78 13.78 -0.15
C GLU A 124 10.34 12.39 -0.51
N LEU A 125 10.63 11.58 0.50
CA LEU A 125 11.13 10.21 0.30
C LEU A 125 10.08 9.35 -0.41
N PHE A 126 8.82 9.46 0.02
CA PHE A 126 7.72 8.75 -0.60
C PHE A 126 7.49 9.16 -2.06
N CYS A 127 7.62 10.45 -2.39
CA CYS A 127 7.59 10.94 -3.78
C CYS A 127 8.66 10.26 -4.64
N LYS A 128 9.90 10.16 -4.16
CA LYS A 128 11.01 9.48 -4.87
C LYS A 128 10.70 8.00 -5.10
N LEU A 129 10.11 7.32 -4.12
CA LEU A 129 9.69 5.91 -4.26
C LEU A 129 8.60 5.73 -5.31
N ILE A 130 7.60 6.62 -5.35
CA ILE A 130 6.55 6.57 -6.38
C ILE A 130 7.15 6.78 -7.78
N GLN A 131 8.09 7.73 -7.92
CA GLN A 131 8.78 7.99 -9.19
C GLN A 131 9.57 6.77 -9.70
N GLY A 132 10.12 5.95 -8.79
CA GLY A 132 10.82 4.72 -9.14
C GLY A 132 9.93 3.62 -9.77
N ILE A 133 8.61 3.77 -9.76
CA ILE A 133 7.68 2.81 -10.35
C ILE A 133 7.61 3.03 -11.87
N ALA A 134 8.45 2.31 -12.62
CA ALA A 134 8.66 2.48 -14.08
C ALA A 134 7.40 2.38 -14.96
N LYS A 135 6.38 1.64 -14.54
CA LYS A 135 5.05 1.57 -15.18
C LYS A 135 4.01 1.54 -14.09
N PRO A 136 3.49 2.70 -13.68
CA PRO A 136 2.54 2.74 -12.59
C PRO A 136 1.17 2.42 -13.18
N ASN A 137 1.01 1.26 -13.82
CA ASN A 137 -0.23 0.96 -14.54
C ASN A 137 -1.35 0.62 -13.57
N SER A 138 -1.08 0.38 -12.28
CA SER A 138 -2.15 0.38 -11.29
C SER A 138 -1.68 0.49 -9.84
N ILE A 139 -1.77 1.66 -9.22
CA ILE A 139 -1.48 1.76 -7.78
C ILE A 139 -2.80 1.72 -7.03
N ASP A 140 -2.93 0.77 -6.11
CA ASP A 140 -3.99 0.78 -5.11
C ASP A 140 -3.68 1.89 -4.09
N VAL A 141 -4.60 2.82 -3.90
CA VAL A 141 -4.46 3.90 -2.90
C VAL A 141 -5.45 3.76 -1.74
N SER A 142 -6.13 2.61 -1.65
CA SER A 142 -7.10 2.37 -0.59
C SER A 142 -6.43 2.26 0.78
N GLY A 143 -6.97 3.03 1.72
CA GLY A 143 -6.43 3.17 3.07
C GLY A 143 -5.19 4.07 3.16
N TRP A 144 -4.79 4.73 2.07
CA TRP A 144 -3.65 5.65 2.13
C TRP A 144 -3.94 6.86 3.00
N THR A 145 -2.90 7.37 3.64
CA THR A 145 -2.94 8.62 4.37
C THR A 145 -3.11 9.80 3.42
N LYS A 146 -3.57 10.93 3.97
CA LYS A 146 -3.66 12.19 3.24
C LYS A 146 -2.30 12.62 2.68
N ALA A 147 -1.23 12.47 3.46
CA ALA A 147 0.13 12.80 3.04
C ALA A 147 0.58 11.97 1.83
N ALA A 148 0.40 10.64 1.89
CA ALA A 148 0.73 9.75 0.78
C ALA A 148 -0.04 10.10 -0.51
N PHE A 149 -1.32 10.46 -0.37
CA PHE A 149 -2.13 10.91 -1.51
C PHE A 149 -1.63 12.22 -2.12
N HIS A 150 -1.25 13.19 -1.29
CA HIS A 150 -0.66 14.45 -1.76
C HIS A 150 0.66 14.23 -2.50
N SER A 151 1.55 13.38 -1.97
CA SER A 151 2.79 12.99 -2.65
C SER A 151 2.53 12.36 -4.02
N LEU A 152 1.53 11.50 -4.13
CA LEU A 152 1.15 10.91 -5.43
C LEU A 152 0.69 11.97 -6.43
N LEU A 153 -0.14 12.93 -6.00
CA LEU A 153 -0.59 14.03 -6.84
C LEU A 153 0.56 14.94 -7.28
N GLU A 154 1.51 15.19 -6.41
CA GLU A 154 2.70 15.99 -6.71
C GLU A 154 3.55 15.31 -7.79
N VAL A 155 3.88 14.02 -7.61
CA VAL A 155 4.61 13.25 -8.62
C VAL A 155 3.89 13.27 -9.97
N HIS A 156 2.57 13.13 -9.96
CA HIS A 156 1.72 13.19 -11.14
C HIS A 156 1.78 14.56 -11.85
N ARG A 157 1.65 15.68 -11.11
CA ARG A 157 1.76 17.04 -11.68
C ARG A 157 3.10 17.25 -12.37
N THR A 158 4.18 16.76 -11.77
CA THR A 158 5.54 16.94 -12.28
C THR A 158 5.82 16.08 -13.51
N HIS A 159 5.23 14.88 -13.62
CA HIS A 159 5.57 13.91 -14.67
C HIS A 159 4.49 13.73 -15.74
N GLY A 160 3.35 14.43 -15.63
CA GLY A 160 2.28 14.40 -16.63
C GLY A 160 1.68 13.00 -16.86
N THR A 161 1.75 12.12 -15.86
CA THR A 161 1.09 10.81 -15.91
C THR A 161 -0.43 11.02 -15.96
N ARG A 162 -1.26 10.01 -16.27
CA ARG A 162 -2.73 10.15 -16.20
C ARG A 162 -3.28 9.28 -15.08
N LEU A 163 -3.96 9.90 -14.12
CA LEU A 163 -4.65 9.19 -13.04
C LEU A 163 -6.03 8.74 -13.55
N VAL A 164 -6.25 7.43 -13.59
CA VAL A 164 -7.55 6.85 -13.98
C VAL A 164 -8.21 6.22 -12.76
N TRP A 165 -9.27 6.87 -12.28
CA TRP A 165 -10.02 6.39 -11.13
C TRP A 165 -11.06 5.34 -11.53
N ASN A 166 -11.05 4.20 -10.83
CA ASN A 166 -12.08 3.18 -10.98
C ASN A 166 -13.15 3.36 -9.88
N SER A 167 -14.33 3.87 -10.26
CA SER A 167 -15.45 4.23 -9.36
C SER A 167 -16.20 3.04 -8.75
N SER A 168 -15.74 1.81 -8.98
CA SER A 168 -16.44 0.58 -8.54
C SER A 168 -16.40 0.34 -7.03
N ARG A 169 -15.80 1.23 -6.22
CA ARG A 169 -15.61 1.03 -4.76
C ARG A 169 -15.78 2.30 -3.93
N LYS A 170 -16.18 2.13 -2.66
CA LYS A 170 -16.42 3.22 -1.69
C LYS A 170 -15.13 4.03 -1.50
N MET A 171 -15.18 5.29 -1.93
CA MET A 171 -14.05 6.21 -1.78
C MET A 171 -13.81 6.54 -0.31
N SER A 172 -12.54 6.69 0.06
CA SER A 172 -12.20 7.44 1.28
C SER A 172 -12.87 8.82 1.22
N PRO A 173 -13.47 9.32 2.33
CA PRO A 173 -14.16 10.62 2.34
C PRO A 173 -13.28 11.76 1.84
N PHE A 174 -11.97 11.70 2.13
CA PHE A 174 -11.01 12.69 1.68
C PHE A 174 -10.82 12.65 0.16
N VAL A 175 -10.61 11.45 -0.41
CA VAL A 175 -10.42 11.28 -1.84
C VAL A 175 -11.70 11.66 -2.59
N SER A 176 -12.87 11.30 -2.06
CA SER A 176 -14.17 11.73 -2.59
C SER A 176 -14.29 13.25 -2.65
N SER A 177 -13.93 13.95 -1.57
CA SER A 177 -13.96 15.41 -1.53
C SER A 177 -13.04 16.05 -2.58
N PHE A 178 -11.89 15.42 -2.86
CA PHE A 178 -10.95 15.93 -3.84
C PHE A 178 -11.46 15.74 -5.27
N VAL A 179 -11.93 14.53 -5.62
CA VAL A 179 -12.51 14.25 -6.95
C VAL A 179 -13.71 15.15 -7.24
N THR A 180 -14.56 15.42 -6.25
CA THR A 180 -15.68 16.36 -6.43
C THR A 180 -15.26 17.81 -6.62
N LYS A 181 -14.11 18.22 -6.06
CA LYS A 181 -13.56 19.58 -6.22
C LYS A 181 -12.86 19.77 -7.56
N THR A 182 -12.13 18.77 -8.05
CA THR A 182 -11.41 18.85 -9.34
C THR A 182 -12.27 18.48 -10.54
N GLY A 183 -13.37 17.73 -10.36
CA GLY A 183 -14.34 17.42 -11.41
C GLY A 183 -15.27 18.58 -11.80
N LYS A 184 -15.23 19.72 -11.10
CA LYS A 184 -15.97 20.94 -11.48
C LYS A 184 -15.11 21.83 -12.38
N LYS A 185 -15.27 21.61 -13.69
CA LYS A 185 -15.03 22.48 -14.87
C LYS A 185 -14.04 21.89 -15.89
N ARG A 186 -14.62 21.18 -16.87
CA ARG A 186 -14.43 21.60 -18.27
C ARG A 186 -15.81 21.92 -18.85
N PRO A 187 -16.01 23.07 -19.51
CA PRO A 187 -17.24 23.31 -20.26
C PRO A 187 -17.34 22.26 -21.37
N ALA A 188 -18.50 21.63 -21.49
CA ALA A 188 -18.82 20.75 -22.60
C ALA A 188 -18.78 21.57 -23.89
N VAL A 189 -17.88 21.22 -24.81
CA VAL A 189 -18.02 21.63 -26.21
C VAL A 189 -19.08 20.70 -26.80
N SER A 190 -20.21 21.28 -27.15
CA SER A 190 -21.33 20.63 -27.82
C SER A 190 -20.99 20.34 -29.27
N GLU A 191 -20.97 19.07 -29.66
CA GLU A 191 -21.24 18.65 -31.04
C GLU A 191 -22.30 17.52 -31.06
N PRO A 192 -23.19 17.51 -32.06
CA PRO A 192 -24.40 16.70 -32.03
C PRO A 192 -24.25 15.34 -32.70
N GLY A 193 -24.88 14.33 -32.09
CA GLY A 193 -25.46 13.17 -32.79
C GLY A 193 -24.56 11.93 -32.92
N THR A 194 -24.84 10.89 -32.12
CA THR A 194 -25.46 9.62 -32.57
C THR A 194 -25.44 8.59 -31.43
N HIS A 195 -26.56 7.88 -31.26
CA HIS A 195 -26.78 6.84 -30.27
C HIS A 195 -25.94 5.57 -30.52
N LYS A 196 -25.37 4.99 -29.44
CA LYS A 196 -25.46 3.56 -29.09
C LYS A 196 -25.01 3.32 -27.63
N PRO A 197 -25.64 2.40 -26.87
CA PRO A 197 -25.34 2.17 -25.46
C PRO A 197 -24.38 0.99 -25.27
N LEU A 198 -23.31 1.17 -24.50
CA LEU A 198 -22.56 0.09 -23.87
C LEU A 198 -22.10 0.56 -22.49
N GLU A 199 -22.33 -0.27 -21.47
CA GLU A 199 -22.05 -0.05 -20.05
C GLU A 199 -20.79 0.80 -19.79
N GLU A 200 -20.98 2.10 -19.58
CA GLU A 200 -19.95 2.96 -19.04
C GLU A 200 -19.83 2.71 -17.54
N ARG A 201 -18.93 1.81 -17.15
CA ARG A 201 -18.29 1.93 -15.84
C ARG A 201 -17.67 3.33 -15.79
N LYS A 202 -18.28 4.22 -14.99
CA LYS A 202 -17.88 5.64 -14.83
C LYS A 202 -16.39 5.75 -14.50
N LYS A 203 -15.53 5.85 -15.50
CA LYS A 203 -14.12 6.19 -15.32
C LYS A 203 -14.06 7.70 -15.12
N VAL A 204 -13.69 8.13 -13.92
CA VAL A 204 -13.47 9.55 -13.67
C VAL A 204 -12.05 9.87 -14.10
N PHE A 205 -11.93 10.75 -15.09
CA PHE A 205 -10.65 11.26 -15.57
C PHE A 205 -10.36 12.57 -14.83
N ILE A 206 -9.18 12.66 -14.22
CA ILE A 206 -8.65 13.87 -13.59
C ILE A 206 -7.36 14.23 -14.30
#